data_AF-A0A7C1N6J5-F1
#
_entry.id   AF-A0A7C1N6J5-F1
#
_cell.length_a   1.000
_cell.length_b   1.000
_cell.length_c   1.000
_cell.angle_alpha   90.00
_cell.angle_beta   90.00
_cell.angle_gamma   90.00
#
_symmetry.space_group_name_H-M   'P 1'
#
loop_
_entity.id
_entity.type
_entity.pdbx_description
1 polymer ?
#
loop_
_entity_poly.entity_id
_entity_poly.type
_entity_poly.pdbx_seq_one_letter_code
_entity_poly.pdbx_strand_id
1 'polypeptide(L)'
;TTIDGLPFTENNLEKLVHSTKGAKVRFISFEPLLSEIHPNLYDIDWIIIGADSSRGAQKPPKKWADILIDYARNTNTAVWMKDNYGYPEIIKEWPEKGAVQ
;
A
#
# COMPACT_ATOMS: atom_id res chain seq x y z
N THR A 1 -1.08 10.55 -8.91
CA THR A 1 -1.85 11.71 -9.38
C THR A 1 -1.48 12.92 -8.56
N THR A 2 -1.03 14.00 -9.19
CA THR A 2 -1.01 15.31 -8.56
C THR A 2 -2.40 15.96 -8.71
N ILE A 3 -2.78 16.82 -7.77
CA ILE A 3 -4.10 17.46 -7.71
C ILE A 3 -4.27 18.54 -8.81
N ASP A 4 -3.18 18.88 -9.50
CA ASP A 4 -3.03 19.99 -10.44
C ASP A 4 -2.77 19.54 -11.88
N GLY A 5 -2.73 18.22 -12.15
CA GLY A 5 -2.49 17.68 -13.50
C GLY A 5 -1.04 17.78 -13.99
N LEU A 6 -0.11 18.22 -13.14
CA LEU A 6 1.31 18.24 -13.45
C LEU A 6 1.95 16.84 -13.34
N PRO A 7 3.10 16.60 -14.01
CA PRO A 7 3.87 15.38 -13.80
C PRO A 7 4.19 15.18 -12.32
N PHE A 8 4.16 13.93 -11.87
CA PHE A 8 4.60 13.58 -10.52
C PHE A 8 6.09 13.90 -10.39
N THR A 9 6.42 14.87 -9.54
CA THR A 9 7.80 15.25 -9.24
C THR A 9 8.22 14.74 -7.87
N GLU A 10 9.53 14.60 -7.66
CA GLU A 10 10.12 14.24 -6.36
C GLU A 10 9.66 15.20 -5.24
N ASN A 11 9.53 16.50 -5.57
CA ASN A 11 8.99 17.52 -4.66
C ASN A 11 7.51 17.27 -4.26
N ASN A 12 6.69 16.65 -5.11
CA ASN A 12 5.32 16.27 -4.73
C ASN A 12 5.33 15.17 -3.68
N LEU A 13 6.25 14.19 -3.81
CA LEU A 13 6.40 13.11 -2.85
C LEU A 13 6.88 13.63 -1.50
N GLU A 14 7.89 14.50 -1.49
CA GLU A 14 8.39 15.11 -0.26
C GLU A 14 7.30 15.90 0.47
N LYS A 15 6.51 16.71 -0.25
CA LYS A 15 5.39 17.45 0.33
C LYS A 15 4.33 16.53 0.92
N LEU A 16 4.00 15.44 0.23
CA LEU A 16 3.02 14.45 0.71
C LEU A 16 3.54 13.71 1.95
N VAL A 17 4.80 13.28 1.93
CA VAL A 17 5.43 12.65 3.10
C VAL A 17 5.45 13.63 4.28
N HIS A 18 5.87 14.88 4.04
CA HIS A 18 5.93 15.91 5.08
C HIS A 18 4.55 16.25 5.65
N SER A 19 3.51 16.33 4.82
CA SER A 19 2.15 16.66 5.30
C SER A 19 1.55 15.59 6.21
N THR A 20 2.09 14.38 6.18
CA THR A 20 1.68 13.27 7.07
C THR A 20 2.52 13.16 8.35
N LYS A 21 3.50 14.04 8.57
CA LYS A 21 4.28 14.04 9.82
C LYS A 21 3.36 14.24 11.02
N GLY A 22 3.50 13.39 12.03
CA GLY A 22 2.68 13.40 13.24
C GLY A 22 1.35 12.64 13.12
N ALA A 23 1.03 12.07 11.96
CA ALA A 23 -0.08 11.14 11.85
C ALA A 23 0.15 9.91 12.74
N LYS A 24 -0.90 9.45 13.41
CA LYS A 24 -0.85 8.24 14.26
C LYS A 24 -0.59 6.96 13.45
N VAL A 25 -1.08 6.95 12.21
CA VAL A 25 -0.94 5.84 11.27
C VAL A 25 -0.68 6.43 9.89
N ARG A 26 0.37 5.95 9.22
CA ARG A 26 0.69 6.25 7.83
C ARG A 26 0.49 4.99 7.00
N PHE A 27 -0.34 5.08 5.96
CA PHE A 27 -0.64 3.91 5.12
C PHE A 27 -0.61 4.21 3.63
N ILE A 28 -0.40 3.17 2.83
CA ILE A 28 -0.49 3.21 1.37
C ILE A 28 -1.50 2.15 0.92
N SER A 29 -2.48 2.55 0.10
CA SER A 29 -3.35 1.59 -0.60
C SER A 29 -2.84 1.35 -2.02
N PHE A 30 -2.50 0.11 -2.32
CA PHE A 30 -2.08 -0.38 -3.63
C PHE A 30 -3.29 -1.02 -4.33
N GLU A 31 -4.22 -0.19 -4.81
CA GLU A 31 -5.42 -0.66 -5.52
C GLU A 31 -5.90 0.28 -6.65
N PRO A 32 -6.25 -0.26 -7.84
CA PRO A 32 -5.82 -1.57 -8.34
C PRO A 32 -4.32 -1.55 -8.69
N LEU A 33 -3.65 -2.68 -8.57
CA LEU A 33 -2.30 -2.83 -9.14
C LEU A 33 -2.40 -2.95 -10.67
N LEU A 34 -1.89 -1.95 -11.39
CA LEU A 34 -1.82 -1.94 -12.85
C LEU A 34 -0.48 -2.47 -13.40
N SER A 35 0.56 -2.53 -12.55
CA SER A 35 1.89 -3.04 -12.86
C SER A 35 2.57 -3.59 -11.59
N GLU A 36 3.70 -4.26 -11.76
CA GLU A 36 4.66 -4.54 -10.69
C GLU A 36 5.18 -3.20 -10.12
N ILE A 37 5.36 -3.11 -8.79
CA ILE A 37 5.81 -1.90 -8.09
C ILE A 37 6.82 -2.28 -7.01
N HIS A 38 7.86 -1.48 -6.84
CA HIS A 38 8.90 -1.61 -5.82
C HIS A 38 8.94 -0.36 -4.92
N PRO A 39 8.08 -0.29 -3.89
CA PRO A 39 8.00 0.89 -3.05
C PRO A 39 9.07 0.91 -1.95
N ASN A 40 9.39 2.11 -1.45
CA ASN A 40 10.04 2.26 -0.15
C ASN A 40 8.95 2.40 0.92
N LEU A 41 8.89 1.44 1.85
CA LEU A 41 7.90 1.42 2.94
C LEU A 41 8.47 1.88 4.29
N TYR A 42 9.64 2.52 4.30
CA TYR A 42 10.19 3.10 5.53
C TYR A 42 9.24 4.16 6.10
N ASP A 43 8.95 4.05 7.40
CA ASP A 43 7.97 4.90 8.12
C ASP A 43 6.52 4.81 7.59
N ILE A 44 6.18 3.68 6.98
CA ILE A 44 4.79 3.30 6.63
C ILE A 44 4.37 2.19 7.58
N ASP A 45 3.26 2.42 8.29
CA ASP A 45 2.77 1.49 9.31
C ASP A 45 1.88 0.39 8.71
N TRP A 46 1.23 0.68 7.58
CA TRP A 46 0.24 -0.20 6.99
C TRP A 46 0.18 -0.11 5.47
N ILE A 47 -0.01 -1.25 4.81
CA ILE A 47 -0.37 -1.29 3.40
C ILE A 47 -1.66 -2.08 3.20
N ILE A 48 -2.45 -1.63 2.23
CA ILE A 48 -3.64 -2.33 1.75
C ILE A 48 -3.37 -2.76 0.32
N ILE A 49 -3.63 -4.03 0.01
CA ILE A 49 -3.41 -4.58 -1.33
C ILE A 49 -4.75 -5.03 -1.90
N GLY A 50 -5.11 -4.53 -3.08
CA GLY A 50 -6.42 -4.79 -3.69
C GLY A 50 -6.36 -4.86 -5.21
N ALA A 51 -7.31 -5.59 -5.79
CA ALA A 51 -7.52 -5.62 -7.24
C ALA A 51 -8.61 -4.62 -7.65
N ASP A 52 -8.85 -4.50 -8.95
CA ASP A 52 -10.03 -3.80 -9.46
C ASP A 52 -11.31 -4.49 -8.94
N SER A 53 -12.23 -3.70 -8.42
CA SER A 53 -13.50 -4.17 -7.86
C SER A 53 -14.62 -4.29 -8.89
N SER A 54 -14.38 -3.85 -10.12
CA SER A 54 -15.31 -3.94 -11.23
C SER A 54 -15.61 -5.41 -11.56
N ARG A 55 -16.88 -5.70 -11.86
CA ARG A 55 -17.33 -7.07 -12.19
C ARG A 55 -16.58 -7.59 -13.42
N GLY A 56 -15.90 -8.73 -13.25
CA GLY A 56 -15.17 -9.39 -14.35
C GLY A 56 -13.79 -8.78 -14.65
N ALA A 57 -13.31 -7.83 -13.84
CA ALA A 57 -11.96 -7.31 -13.98
C ALA A 57 -10.92 -8.42 -13.78
N GLN A 58 -9.83 -8.34 -14.56
CA GLN A 58 -8.72 -9.27 -14.42
C GLN A 58 -7.99 -9.02 -13.10
N LYS A 59 -7.66 -10.10 -12.39
CA LYS A 59 -6.88 -10.02 -11.15
C LYS A 59 -5.40 -9.80 -11.49
N PRO A 60 -4.69 -8.94 -10.73
CA PRO A 60 -3.25 -8.80 -10.88
C PRO A 60 -2.52 -10.13 -10.60
N PRO A 61 -1.33 -10.36 -11.20
CA PRO A 61 -0.51 -11.52 -10.89
C PRO A 61 -0.16 -11.62 -9.39
N LYS A 62 -0.26 -12.83 -8.82
CA LYS A 62 0.12 -13.10 -7.40
C LYS A 62 1.50 -12.54 -7.05
N LYS A 63 2.48 -12.67 -7.96
CA LYS A 63 3.86 -12.20 -7.78
C LYS A 63 3.92 -10.71 -7.40
N TRP A 64 3.01 -9.88 -7.89
CA TRP A 64 3.01 -8.46 -7.56
C TRP A 64 2.64 -8.22 -6.09
N ALA A 65 1.69 -8.98 -5.54
CA ALA A 65 1.42 -8.98 -4.10
C ALA A 65 2.59 -9.57 -3.31
N ASP A 66 3.22 -10.65 -3.78
CA ASP A 66 4.38 -11.27 -3.10
C ASP A 66 5.49 -10.23 -2.87
N ILE A 67 5.82 -9.45 -3.90
CA ILE A 67 6.82 -8.38 -3.81
C ILE A 67 6.44 -7.35 -2.75
N LEU A 68 5.19 -6.87 -2.73
CA LEU A 68 4.73 -5.89 -1.74
C LEU A 68 4.76 -6.44 -0.31
N ILE A 69 4.38 -7.72 -0.15
CA ILE A 69 4.44 -8.42 1.14
C ILE A 69 5.89 -8.51 1.60
N ASP A 70 6.83 -8.88 0.72
CA ASP A 70 8.26 -8.94 1.05
C ASP A 70 8.79 -7.58 1.53
N TYR A 71 8.47 -6.49 0.82
CA TYR A 71 8.82 -5.15 1.28
C TYR A 71 8.22 -4.84 2.65
N ALA A 72 6.95 -5.17 2.87
CA ALA A 72 6.27 -4.91 4.13
C ALA A 72 6.89 -5.69 5.29
N ARG A 73 7.26 -6.96 5.09
CA ARG A 73 7.98 -7.75 6.10
C ARG A 73 9.34 -7.16 6.44
N ASN A 74 10.08 -6.70 5.43
CA ASN A 74 11.40 -6.10 5.63
C ASN A 74 11.35 -4.76 6.39
N THR A 75 10.22 -4.06 6.37
CA THR A 75 10.04 -2.76 7.05
C THR A 75 9.13 -2.82 8.28
N ASN A 76 8.70 -4.01 8.71
CA ASN A 76 7.73 -4.21 9.78
C ASN A 76 6.42 -3.41 9.56
N THR A 77 5.95 -3.40 8.32
CA THR A 77 4.71 -2.75 7.89
C THR A 77 3.59 -3.79 7.88
N ALA A 78 2.45 -3.48 8.50
CA ALA A 78 1.29 -4.36 8.51
C ALA A 78 0.69 -4.48 7.10
N VAL A 79 0.10 -5.64 6.78
CA VAL A 79 -0.53 -5.91 5.47
C VAL A 79 -2.00 -6.25 5.64
N TRP A 80 -2.86 -5.56 4.88
CA TRP A 80 -4.25 -5.95 4.69
C TRP A 80 -4.52 -6.31 3.23
N MET A 81 -4.71 -7.60 2.97
CA MET A 81 -5.08 -8.12 1.66
C MET A 81 -6.60 -8.07 1.49
N LYS A 82 -7.10 -7.38 0.46
CA LYS A 82 -8.54 -7.39 0.14
C LYS A 82 -8.91 -8.70 -0.57
N ASP A 83 -10.09 -9.22 -0.27
CA ASP A 83 -10.55 -10.51 -0.80
C ASP A 83 -10.70 -10.49 -2.33
N ASN A 84 -10.96 -9.30 -2.90
CA ASN A 84 -11.08 -9.11 -4.33
C ASN A 84 -9.77 -9.38 -5.09
N TYR A 85 -8.62 -9.36 -4.41
CA TYR A 85 -7.34 -9.73 -5.00
C TYR A 85 -7.29 -11.21 -5.37
N GLY A 86 -7.97 -12.08 -4.61
CA GLY A 86 -7.87 -13.53 -4.76
C GLY A 86 -6.50 -14.11 -4.39
N TYR A 87 -5.79 -13.46 -3.46
CA TYR A 87 -4.57 -14.01 -2.90
C TYR A 87 -4.90 -15.30 -2.11
N PRO A 88 -4.06 -16.36 -2.18
CA PRO A 88 -4.41 -17.65 -1.59
C PRO A 88 -4.43 -17.62 -0.06
N GLU A 89 -3.58 -16.80 0.57
CA GLU A 89 -3.51 -16.64 2.01
C GLU A 89 -4.38 -15.48 2.51
N ILE A 90 -4.95 -15.65 3.70
CA ILE A 90 -5.68 -14.58 4.39
C ILE A 90 -4.67 -13.76 5.19
N ILE A 91 -4.50 -12.49 4.81
CA ILE A 91 -3.63 -11.53 5.51
C ILE A 91 -4.47 -10.30 5.86
N LYS A 92 -4.73 -10.08 7.15
CA LYS A 92 -5.64 -9.04 7.69
C LYS A 92 -5.02 -8.37 8.92
N GLU A 93 -3.81 -7.88 8.77
CA GLU A 93 -3.05 -7.27 9.85
C GLU A 93 -3.44 -5.80 10.04
N TRP A 94 -3.33 -5.33 11.28
CA TRP A 94 -3.56 -3.94 11.66
C TRP A 94 -2.23 -3.28 12.07
N PRO A 95 -2.05 -1.97 11.83
CA PRO A 95 -0.85 -1.27 12.28
C PRO A 95 -0.79 -1.23 13.81
N GLU A 96 0.32 -1.69 14.37
CA GLU A 96 0.49 -1.80 15.83
C GLU A 96 0.63 -0.44 16.54
N LYS A 97 1.01 0.64 15.83
CA LYS A 97 1.28 1.97 16.41
C LYS A 97 0.06 2.71 17.01
N GLY A 98 -1.11 2.07 17.10
CA GLY A 98 -2.33 2.60 17.73
C GLY A 98 -2.78 1.91 19.02
N ALA A 99 -2.15 0.79 19.41
CA ALA A 99 -2.45 0.10 20.67
C ALA A 99 -1.69 0.77 21.82
N VAL A 100 -2.15 1.97 22.21
CA VAL A 100 -1.69 2.60 23.44
C VAL A 100 -2.13 1.71 24.61
N GLN A 101 -1.17 1.25 25.42
CA GLN A 101 -1.41 0.69 26.76
C GLN A 101 -2.01 1.75 27.68
#